data_AF-A0A315CEY9-F1
#
_entry.id   AF-A0A315CEY9-F1
#
_cell.length_a   1.000
_cell.length_b   1.000
_cell.length_c   1.000
_cell.angle_alpha   90.00
_cell.angle_beta   90.00
_cell.angle_gamma   90.00
#
_symmetry.space_group_name_H-M   'P 1'
#
loop_
_entity.id
_entity.type
_entity.pdbx_description
1 polymer ?
#
loop_
_entity_poly.entity_id
_entity_poly.type
_entity_poly.pdbx_seq_one_letter_code
_entity_poly.pdbx_strand_id
1 'polypeptide(L)'
;MTFIKSSRKKTQENSCVLVMPFDQNDALKSIDRALDQYKEKHSRAARLTVVVSNVFVQYLLLESQSEIKSFEEERVYVEYKYRQVFDQLASTLEFSWDTGLNSRSIFSSAIPEKLISSLKDSCKRHGFGLDSVQPYLMVLFNRVFNKPENKTRCAVIEGGQFIYFEIVNGQFLRLHQRYCPEDLNAHIDVLLQRENLLSHVEQDSSKMVVFTSSNNLKISHSLASVHYFTPENLIMHKKSHDLTVK
;
A
#
# COMPACT_ATOMS: atom_id res chain seq x y z
N MET A 1 5.38 -11.96 -11.59
CA MET A 1 4.82 -10.65 -11.98
C MET A 1 3.63 -10.90 -12.88
N THR A 2 2.56 -10.16 -12.66
CA THR A 2 1.29 -10.37 -13.38
C THR A 2 0.86 -9.06 -14.04
N PHE A 3 0.41 -9.12 -15.29
CA PHE A 3 -0.19 -7.98 -16.00
C PHE A 3 -1.72 -8.07 -15.98
N ILE A 4 -2.37 -6.98 -15.60
CA ILE A 4 -3.83 -6.91 -15.52
C ILE A 4 -4.37 -5.75 -16.33
N LYS A 5 -5.28 -6.01 -17.28
CA LYS A 5 -5.95 -4.94 -18.04
C LYS A 5 -6.91 -4.16 -17.14
N SER A 6 -6.73 -2.84 -17.05
CA SER A 6 -7.66 -1.95 -16.36
C SER A 6 -8.86 -1.63 -17.27
N SER A 7 -10.08 -1.75 -16.73
CA SER A 7 -11.32 -1.43 -17.45
C SER A 7 -11.85 -0.04 -17.11
N ARG A 8 -11.22 1.01 -17.66
CA ARG A 8 -11.80 2.38 -17.74
C ARG A 8 -12.26 2.68 -19.18
N LYS A 9 -13.29 3.53 -19.31
CA LYS A 9 -14.09 3.79 -20.52
C LYS A 9 -13.27 4.16 -21.78
N LYS A 10 -13.56 3.42 -22.86
CA LYS A 10 -13.59 3.69 -24.32
C LYS A 10 -12.61 4.63 -25.05
N THR A 11 -11.68 5.36 -24.44
CA THR A 11 -10.81 6.28 -25.21
C THR A 11 -9.34 6.37 -24.79
N GLN A 12 -8.85 5.55 -23.86
CA GLN A 12 -7.44 5.58 -23.46
C GLN A 12 -6.73 4.25 -23.70
N GLU A 13 -5.49 4.38 -24.15
CA GLU A 13 -4.49 3.35 -24.39
C GLU A 13 -4.54 2.21 -23.37
N ASN A 14 -4.19 0.99 -23.80
CA ASN A 14 -4.29 -0.24 -23.00
C ASN A 14 -3.57 -0.08 -21.65
N SER A 15 -4.32 0.29 -20.61
CA SER A 15 -3.79 0.46 -19.26
C SER A 15 -3.59 -0.91 -18.62
N CYS A 16 -2.35 -1.23 -18.26
CA CYS A 16 -2.04 -2.49 -17.59
C CYS A 16 -1.46 -2.25 -16.20
N VAL A 17 -1.78 -3.14 -15.27
CA VAL A 17 -1.24 -3.11 -13.92
C VAL A 17 -0.19 -4.20 -13.75
N LEU A 18 1.03 -3.80 -13.43
CA LEU A 18 2.13 -4.70 -13.11
C LEU A 18 2.20 -4.88 -11.59
N VAL A 19 2.05 -6.12 -11.14
CA VAL A 19 2.25 -6.48 -9.73
C VAL A 19 3.68 -7.00 -9.55
N MET A 20 4.45 -6.31 -8.71
CA MET A 20 5.80 -6.72 -8.34
C MET A 20 5.75 -7.56 -7.05
N PRO A 21 5.92 -8.90 -7.13
CA PRO A 21 6.07 -9.70 -5.93
C PRO A 21 7.38 -9.38 -5.22
N PHE A 22 7.40 -9.66 -3.93
CA PHE A 22 8.60 -9.65 -3.11
C PHE A 22 9.60 -10.71 -3.58
N ASP A 23 10.67 -10.28 -4.26
CA ASP A 23 11.93 -11.00 -4.36
C ASP A 23 13.06 -9.96 -4.30
N GLN A 24 13.76 -9.92 -3.17
CA GLN A 24 14.77 -8.89 -2.87
C GLN A 24 15.99 -8.95 -3.80
N ASN A 25 16.23 -10.06 -4.49
CA ASN A 25 17.48 -10.26 -5.21
C ASN A 25 17.40 -10.08 -6.73
N ASP A 26 16.20 -10.07 -7.33
CA ASP A 26 16.06 -9.99 -8.80
C ASP A 26 14.82 -9.23 -9.29
N ALA A 27 14.23 -8.37 -8.45
CA ALA A 27 13.01 -7.62 -8.76
C ALA A 27 13.11 -6.82 -10.08
N LEU A 28 14.23 -6.13 -10.34
CA LEU A 28 14.39 -5.32 -11.57
C LEU A 28 14.56 -6.17 -12.82
N LYS A 29 15.35 -7.26 -12.78
CA LYS A 29 15.46 -8.18 -13.92
C LYS A 29 14.15 -8.91 -14.19
N SER A 30 13.38 -9.16 -13.14
CA SER A 30 12.04 -9.72 -13.24
C SER A 30 11.06 -8.77 -13.94
N ILE A 31 11.22 -7.44 -13.82
CA ILE A 31 10.41 -6.46 -14.55
C ILE A 31 10.72 -6.48 -16.04
N ASP A 32 11.99 -6.35 -16.42
CA ASP A 32 12.39 -6.34 -17.84
C ASP A 32 11.86 -7.58 -18.57
N ARG A 33 12.06 -8.77 -17.96
CA ARG A 33 11.52 -10.03 -18.47
C ARG A 33 10.00 -10.02 -18.59
N ALA A 34 9.29 -9.47 -17.60
CA ALA A 34 7.84 -9.38 -17.65
C ALA A 34 7.37 -8.45 -18.79
N LEU A 35 8.02 -7.30 -18.96
CA LEU A 35 7.72 -6.35 -20.03
C LEU A 35 7.95 -6.95 -21.41
N ASP A 36 9.02 -7.73 -21.61
CA ASP A 36 9.26 -8.45 -22.86
C ASP A 36 8.17 -9.48 -23.15
N GLN A 37 7.80 -10.30 -22.17
CA GLN A 37 6.70 -11.26 -22.32
C GLN A 37 5.36 -10.57 -22.65
N TYR A 38 5.13 -9.36 -22.12
CA TYR A 38 3.94 -8.58 -22.46
C TYR A 38 3.99 -8.10 -23.92
N LYS A 39 5.14 -7.59 -24.39
CA LYS A 39 5.32 -7.18 -25.80
C LYS A 39 5.07 -8.31 -26.79
N GLU A 40 5.60 -9.49 -26.50
CA GLU A 40 5.43 -10.67 -27.36
C GLU A 40 3.94 -11.01 -27.56
N LYS A 41 3.13 -10.82 -26.52
CA LYS A 41 1.70 -11.11 -26.54
C LYS A 41 0.84 -9.94 -27.02
N HIS A 42 1.38 -8.72 -27.03
CA HIS A 42 0.62 -7.50 -27.28
C HIS A 42 1.40 -6.53 -28.17
N SER A 43 0.92 -6.37 -29.41
CA SER A 43 1.55 -5.51 -30.44
C SER A 43 1.29 -4.01 -30.31
N ARG A 44 0.56 -3.56 -29.28
CA ARG A 44 0.16 -2.15 -29.12
C ARG A 44 0.92 -1.49 -27.98
N ALA A 45 1.20 -0.19 -28.15
CA ALA A 45 1.68 0.67 -27.08
C ALA A 45 0.73 0.59 -25.86
N ALA A 46 1.32 0.52 -24.67
CA ALA A 46 0.61 0.42 -23.41
C ALA A 46 1.19 1.42 -22.40
N ARG A 47 0.32 1.90 -21.52
CA ARG A 47 0.71 2.69 -20.37
C ARG A 47 0.48 1.86 -19.10
N LEU A 48 1.44 1.92 -18.18
CA LEU A 48 1.54 1.00 -17.06
C LEU A 48 1.28 1.73 -15.74
N THR A 49 0.44 1.14 -14.92
CA THR A 49 0.41 1.43 -13.47
C THR A 49 1.14 0.30 -12.77
N VAL A 50 2.08 0.63 -11.89
CA VAL A 50 2.84 -0.39 -11.14
C VAL A 50 2.34 -0.39 -9.71
N VAL A 51 1.94 -1.56 -9.20
CA VAL A 51 1.63 -1.72 -7.77
C VAL A 51 2.84 -2.30 -7.07
N VAL A 52 3.36 -1.55 -6.10
CA VAL A 52 4.59 -1.88 -5.38
C VAL A 52 4.25 -2.52 -4.04
N SER A 53 4.93 -3.63 -3.74
CA SER A 53 4.88 -4.32 -2.45
C SER A 53 5.19 -3.35 -1.29
N ASN A 54 4.50 -3.53 -0.17
CA ASN A 54 4.67 -2.71 1.03
C ASN A 54 6.09 -2.80 1.62
N VAL A 55 6.87 -3.81 1.25
CA VAL A 55 8.28 -3.96 1.65
C VAL A 55 9.14 -2.78 1.21
N PHE A 56 8.83 -2.21 0.04
CA PHE A 56 9.59 -1.09 -0.50
C PHE A 56 9.03 0.28 -0.09
N VAL A 57 8.02 0.30 0.78
CA VAL A 57 7.30 1.52 1.12
C VAL A 57 7.38 1.76 2.61
N GLN A 58 7.77 2.97 2.97
CA GLN A 58 7.67 3.47 4.34
C GLN A 58 6.40 4.30 4.43
N TYR A 59 5.61 4.07 5.47
CA TYR A 59 4.37 4.80 5.68
C TYR A 59 4.42 5.58 6.99
N LEU A 60 3.87 6.80 6.98
CA LEU A 60 3.66 7.61 8.16
C LEU A 60 2.26 8.21 8.15
N LEU A 61 1.66 8.28 9.34
CA LEU A 61 0.53 9.15 9.60
C LEU A 61 1.09 10.44 10.18
N LEU A 62 0.89 11.55 9.48
CA LEU A 62 1.37 12.86 9.89
C LEU A 62 0.25 13.61 10.58
N GLU A 63 0.49 14.08 11.80
CA GLU A 63 -0.48 14.87 12.56
C GLU A 63 -0.69 16.26 11.94
N SER A 64 -1.90 16.80 12.08
CA SER A 64 -2.23 18.11 11.52
C SER A 64 -1.33 19.23 12.05
N GLN A 65 -0.85 20.11 11.17
CA GLN A 65 -0.01 21.26 11.49
C GLN A 65 -0.67 22.55 10.98
N SER A 66 -1.44 23.22 11.83
CA SER A 66 -2.20 24.42 11.47
C SER A 66 -1.36 25.60 10.96
N GLU A 67 -0.07 25.58 11.29
CA GLU A 67 0.95 26.56 10.96
C GLU A 67 1.44 26.42 9.51
N ILE A 68 1.31 25.23 8.91
CA ILE A 68 1.71 24.94 7.53
C ILE A 68 0.62 25.47 6.59
N LYS A 69 1.02 26.37 5.67
CA LYS A 69 0.09 27.11 4.80
C LYS A 69 0.40 26.92 3.32
N SER A 70 1.58 26.40 2.97
CA SER A 70 1.95 26.11 1.58
C SER A 70 2.34 24.65 1.36
N PHE A 71 2.27 24.21 0.10
CA PHE A 71 2.69 22.86 -0.29
C PHE A 71 4.21 22.67 -0.11
N GLU A 72 5.01 23.72 -0.30
CA GLU A 72 6.44 23.72 -0.04
C GLU A 72 6.74 23.48 1.44
N GLU A 73 5.99 24.12 2.34
CA GLU A 73 6.08 23.89 3.79
C GLU A 73 5.63 22.46 4.15
N GLU A 74 4.55 21.96 3.56
CA GLU A 74 4.11 20.56 3.74
C GLU A 74 5.24 19.59 3.37
N ARG A 75 5.86 19.80 2.20
CA ARG A 75 6.96 18.95 1.72
C ARG A 75 8.14 18.94 2.69
N VAL A 76 8.60 20.10 3.15
CA VAL A 76 9.70 20.20 4.12
C VAL A 76 9.36 19.47 5.42
N TYR A 77 8.13 19.61 5.90
CA TYR A 77 7.66 18.90 7.09
C TYR A 77 7.61 17.39 6.91
N VAL A 78 7.07 16.90 5.78
CA VAL A 78 7.05 15.47 5.42
C VAL A 78 8.47 14.93 5.42
N GLU A 79 9.39 15.56 4.68
CA GLU A 79 10.80 15.15 4.61
C GLU A 79 11.47 15.11 5.99
N TYR A 80 11.21 16.10 6.84
CA TYR A 80 11.70 16.14 8.21
C TYR A 80 11.18 14.96 9.04
N LYS A 81 9.87 14.65 8.95
CA LYS A 81 9.26 13.56 9.70
C LYS A 81 9.77 12.18 9.29
N TYR A 82 9.97 11.95 8.00
CA TYR A 82 10.59 10.70 7.54
C TYR A 82 12.03 10.56 8.02
N ARG A 83 12.81 11.65 7.98
CA ARG A 83 14.17 11.64 8.54
C ARG A 83 14.16 11.34 10.03
N GLN A 84 13.23 11.94 10.78
CA GLN A 84 13.10 11.74 12.22
C GLN A 84 12.77 10.29 12.58
N VAL A 85 11.93 9.60 11.80
CA VAL A 85 11.45 8.25 12.11
C VAL A 85 12.36 7.15 11.55
N PHE A 86 12.87 7.31 10.33
CA PHE A 86 13.60 6.25 9.62
C PHE A 86 15.11 6.47 9.54
N ASP A 87 15.62 7.60 10.05
CA ASP A 87 17.04 7.98 9.96
C ASP A 87 17.59 7.91 8.53
N GLN A 88 16.74 8.23 7.55
CA GLN A 88 17.07 8.22 6.13
C GLN A 88 17.11 9.64 5.56
N LEU A 89 18.05 9.85 4.63
CA LEU A 89 18.15 11.12 3.92
C LEU A 89 16.97 11.28 2.96
N ALA A 90 16.30 12.44 3.01
CA ALA A 90 15.18 12.73 2.11
C ALA A 90 15.55 12.61 0.62
N SER A 91 16.81 12.86 0.27
CA SER A 91 17.34 12.74 -1.10
C SER A 91 17.43 11.31 -1.63
N THR A 92 16.97 10.30 -0.89
CA THR A 92 16.93 8.91 -1.36
C THR A 92 15.51 8.39 -1.49
N LEU A 93 14.50 9.22 -1.18
CA LEU A 93 13.10 8.86 -1.10
C LEU A 93 12.26 9.78 -1.98
N GLU A 94 11.30 9.19 -2.70
CA GLU A 94 10.21 9.90 -3.34
C GLU A 94 8.98 9.83 -2.42
N PHE A 95 8.43 10.99 -2.07
CA PHE A 95 7.32 11.12 -1.13
C PHE A 95 5.99 11.31 -1.86
N SER A 96 4.92 10.74 -1.29
CA SER A 96 3.54 10.98 -1.68
C SER A 96 2.67 11.10 -0.44
N TRP A 97 1.80 12.12 -0.40
CA TRP A 97 0.90 12.37 0.73
C TRP A 97 -0.42 12.96 0.26
N ASP A 98 -1.44 12.83 1.09
CA ASP A 98 -2.77 13.43 0.89
C ASP A 98 -2.75 14.93 1.26
N THR A 99 -3.67 15.71 0.70
CA THR A 99 -3.76 17.16 0.98
C THR A 99 -4.49 17.43 2.29
N GLY A 100 -4.22 18.60 2.90
CA GLY A 100 -4.92 19.06 4.09
C GLY A 100 -4.16 18.76 5.40
N LEU A 101 -2.83 18.74 5.36
CA LEU A 101 -1.98 18.62 6.55
C LEU A 101 -2.30 19.72 7.57
N ASN A 102 -2.83 20.86 7.14
CA ASN A 102 -3.17 21.97 8.03
C ASN A 102 -4.40 21.76 8.92
N SER A 103 -5.22 20.75 8.65
CA SER A 103 -6.54 20.61 9.27
C SER A 103 -6.88 19.20 9.73
N ARG A 104 -6.14 18.19 9.26
CA ARG A 104 -6.33 16.80 9.66
C ARG A 104 -5.02 16.03 9.58
N SER A 105 -4.98 14.89 10.25
CA SER A 105 -3.91 13.93 10.03
C SER A 105 -3.97 13.42 8.59
N ILE A 106 -2.81 13.31 7.94
CA ILE A 106 -2.70 12.83 6.57
C ILE A 106 -1.84 11.58 6.49
N PHE A 107 -2.26 10.68 5.61
CA PHE A 107 -1.48 9.50 5.29
C PHE A 107 -0.39 9.87 4.29
N SER A 108 0.83 9.41 4.55
CA SER A 108 1.98 9.58 3.68
C SER A 108 2.66 8.25 3.40
N SER A 109 3.28 8.16 2.23
CA SER A 109 4.15 7.07 1.81
C SER A 109 5.46 7.61 1.23
N ALA A 110 6.55 6.88 1.40
CA ALA A 110 7.83 7.13 0.79
C ALA A 110 8.38 5.86 0.15
N ILE A 111 8.91 5.98 -1.07
CA ILE A 111 9.50 4.88 -1.85
C ILE A 111 10.93 5.28 -2.22
N PRO A 112 11.93 4.38 -2.18
CA PRO A 112 13.27 4.68 -2.65
C PRO A 112 13.27 5.26 -4.07
N GLU A 113 13.88 6.43 -4.24
CA GLU A 113 13.95 7.13 -5.54
C GLU A 113 14.57 6.23 -6.60
N LYS A 114 15.60 5.46 -6.23
CA LYS A 114 16.26 4.47 -7.09
C LYS A 114 15.29 3.42 -7.65
N LEU A 115 14.30 3.00 -6.89
CA LEU A 115 13.29 2.06 -7.36
C LEU A 115 12.38 2.73 -8.40
N ILE A 116 11.95 3.96 -8.13
CA ILE A 116 11.11 4.74 -9.05
C ILE A 116 11.84 5.03 -10.36
N SER A 117 13.10 5.46 -10.32
CA SER A 117 13.90 5.72 -11.51
C SER A 117 14.16 4.44 -12.30
N SER A 118 14.49 3.33 -11.63
CA SER A 118 14.67 2.03 -12.29
C SER A 118 13.40 1.54 -12.99
N LEU A 119 12.22 1.77 -12.40
CA LEU A 119 10.92 1.46 -13.01
C LEU A 119 10.67 2.31 -14.26
N LYS A 120 10.93 3.62 -14.18
CA LYS A 120 10.80 4.55 -15.31
C LYS A 120 11.71 4.15 -16.46
N ASP A 121 12.98 3.84 -16.16
CA ASP A 121 13.99 3.46 -17.15
C ASP A 121 13.67 2.11 -17.79
N SER A 122 13.22 1.13 -17.01
CA SER A 122 12.74 -0.15 -17.54
C SER A 122 11.56 0.06 -18.50
N CYS A 123 10.50 0.75 -18.08
CA CYS A 123 9.35 1.02 -18.96
C CYS A 123 9.78 1.72 -20.26
N LYS A 124 10.63 2.75 -20.16
CA LYS A 124 11.14 3.51 -21.31
C LYS A 124 11.98 2.64 -22.26
N ARG A 125 12.91 1.83 -21.75
CA ARG A 125 13.70 0.87 -22.56
C ARG A 125 12.79 -0.07 -23.33
N HIS A 126 11.69 -0.48 -22.70
CA HIS A 126 10.69 -1.33 -23.33
C HIS A 126 9.61 -0.53 -24.10
N GLY A 127 9.74 0.78 -24.33
CA GLY A 127 8.76 1.54 -25.12
C GLY A 127 7.37 1.63 -24.51
N PHE A 128 7.24 1.43 -23.20
CA PHE A 128 6.02 1.62 -22.43
C PHE A 128 6.04 2.96 -21.70
N GLY A 129 4.86 3.58 -21.57
CA GLY A 129 4.67 4.71 -20.66
C GLY A 129 4.45 4.23 -19.23
N LEU A 130 5.01 4.89 -18.23
CA LEU A 130 4.68 4.67 -16.82
C LEU A 130 3.73 5.78 -16.35
N ASP A 131 2.49 5.41 -16.00
CA ASP A 131 1.44 6.33 -15.54
C ASP A 131 1.54 6.64 -14.06
N SER A 132 1.67 5.59 -13.26
CA SER A 132 1.69 5.72 -11.81
C SER A 132 2.42 4.56 -11.16
N VAL A 133 2.96 4.83 -9.99
CA VAL A 133 3.50 3.84 -9.07
C VAL A 133 2.68 3.96 -7.80
N GLN A 134 1.99 2.89 -7.41
CA GLN A 134 1.04 2.89 -6.32
C GLN A 134 1.48 1.91 -5.23
N PRO A 135 1.60 2.36 -3.97
CA PRO A 135 1.81 1.46 -2.85
C PRO A 135 0.65 0.47 -2.70
N TYR A 136 0.94 -0.79 -2.40
CA TYR A 136 -0.08 -1.83 -2.27
C TYR A 136 -1.16 -1.48 -1.23
N LEU A 137 -0.76 -0.97 -0.07
CA LEU A 137 -1.71 -0.51 0.96
C LEU A 137 -2.69 0.54 0.44
N MET A 138 -2.24 1.47 -0.40
CA MET A 138 -3.11 2.50 -0.99
C MET A 138 -4.10 1.91 -2.00
N VAL A 139 -3.67 0.93 -2.79
CA VAL A 139 -4.55 0.21 -3.71
C VAL A 139 -5.61 -0.57 -2.96
N LEU A 140 -5.24 -1.22 -1.85
CA LEU A 140 -6.17 -1.91 -0.96
C LEU A 140 -7.15 -0.93 -0.32
N PHE A 141 -6.62 0.16 0.25
CA PHE A 141 -7.42 1.16 0.93
C PHE A 141 -8.52 1.73 0.03
N ASN A 142 -8.11 2.21 -1.15
CA ASN A 142 -8.98 2.81 -2.16
C ASN A 142 -9.96 1.83 -2.82
N ARG A 143 -9.90 0.53 -2.52
CA ARG A 143 -10.87 -0.45 -3.06
C ARG A 143 -11.80 -0.99 -2.00
N VAL A 144 -11.25 -1.24 -0.82
CA VAL A 144 -12.00 -1.85 0.27
C VAL A 144 -12.73 -0.78 1.07
N PHE A 145 -12.14 0.39 1.28
CA PHE A 145 -12.64 1.42 2.19
C PHE A 145 -13.20 2.65 1.46
N ASN A 146 -13.77 2.49 0.26
CA ASN A 146 -14.40 3.60 -0.47
C ASN A 146 -15.64 4.19 0.21
N LYS A 147 -16.20 3.48 1.20
CA LYS A 147 -17.28 3.93 2.09
C LYS A 147 -17.09 3.24 3.46
N PRO A 148 -16.05 3.60 4.20
CA PRO A 148 -15.75 2.91 5.44
C PRO A 148 -16.87 3.16 6.44
N GLU A 149 -17.28 2.10 7.14
CA GLU A 149 -18.15 2.22 8.30
C GLU A 149 -17.50 3.10 9.37
N ASN A 150 -18.29 3.51 10.38
CA ASN A 150 -17.92 4.53 11.36
C ASN A 150 -16.50 4.35 11.94
N LYS A 151 -16.08 3.11 12.28
CA LYS A 151 -14.75 2.80 12.81
C LYS A 151 -14.30 1.39 12.40
N THR A 152 -13.09 1.23 11.90
CA THR A 152 -12.53 -0.09 11.55
C THR A 152 -11.05 -0.18 11.90
N ARG A 153 -10.67 -1.29 12.54
CA ARG A 153 -9.27 -1.63 12.85
C ARG A 153 -8.78 -2.67 11.87
N CYS A 154 -7.64 -2.41 11.26
CA CYS A 154 -7.12 -3.23 10.18
C CYS A 154 -5.65 -3.57 10.38
N ALA A 155 -5.24 -4.72 9.86
CA ALA A 155 -3.84 -5.02 9.63
C ALA A 155 -3.63 -5.55 8.20
N VAL A 156 -2.52 -5.16 7.57
CA VAL A 156 -2.08 -5.67 6.28
C VAL A 156 -0.77 -6.41 6.47
N ILE A 157 -0.75 -7.65 6.00
CA ILE A 157 0.38 -8.55 6.16
C ILE A 157 0.84 -9.04 4.80
N GLU A 158 1.99 -8.53 4.36
CA GLU A 158 2.53 -8.77 3.03
C GLU A 158 4.05 -8.59 3.00
N GLY A 159 4.78 -9.52 2.38
CA GLY A 159 6.23 -9.42 2.20
C GLY A 159 7.05 -9.33 3.50
N GLY A 160 6.54 -9.89 4.60
CA GLY A 160 7.17 -9.73 5.92
C GLY A 160 6.92 -8.36 6.56
N GLN A 161 6.02 -7.55 6.03
CA GLN A 161 5.53 -6.34 6.70
C GLN A 161 4.24 -6.66 7.44
N PHE A 162 4.11 -6.10 8.65
CA PHE A 162 2.86 -5.97 9.39
C PHE A 162 2.54 -4.48 9.49
N ILE A 163 1.45 -4.06 8.84
CA ILE A 163 1.01 -2.68 8.84
C ILE A 163 -0.37 -2.61 9.47
N TYR A 164 -0.42 -2.09 10.69
CA TYR A 164 -1.65 -1.84 11.42
C TYR A 164 -2.15 -0.42 11.14
N PHE A 165 -3.46 -0.26 10.99
CA PHE A 165 -4.08 1.06 10.92
C PHE A 165 -5.51 1.08 11.44
N GLU A 166 -5.93 2.25 11.91
CA GLU A 166 -7.30 2.53 12.34
C GLU A 166 -7.91 3.56 11.40
N ILE A 167 -9.15 3.31 10.98
CA ILE A 167 -9.95 4.23 10.18
C ILE A 167 -11.16 4.64 11.00
N VAL A 168 -11.42 5.93 11.07
CA VAL A 168 -12.63 6.51 11.67
C VAL A 168 -13.22 7.51 10.70
N ASN A 169 -14.48 7.37 10.33
CA ASN A 169 -15.16 8.24 9.36
C ASN A 169 -14.36 8.46 8.05
N GLY A 170 -13.66 7.42 7.60
CA GLY A 170 -12.84 7.46 6.38
C GLY A 170 -11.49 8.15 6.50
N GLN A 171 -11.08 8.53 7.71
CA GLN A 171 -9.76 9.10 7.97
C GLN A 171 -8.88 8.11 8.73
N PHE A 172 -7.61 8.07 8.39
CA PHE A 172 -6.61 7.35 9.18
C PHE A 172 -6.44 8.04 10.52
N LEU A 173 -6.72 7.31 11.60
CA LEU A 173 -6.51 7.77 12.98
C LEU A 173 -5.16 7.29 13.51
N ARG A 174 -4.73 6.12 13.07
CA ARG A 174 -3.49 5.50 13.52
C ARG A 174 -2.87 4.66 12.42
N LEU A 175 -1.54 4.59 12.44
CA LEU A 175 -0.75 3.74 11.56
C LEU A 175 0.52 3.28 12.27
N HIS A 176 0.77 1.98 12.27
CA HIS A 176 2.04 1.40 12.68
C HIS A 176 2.53 0.42 11.62
N GLN A 177 3.74 0.64 11.13
CA GLN A 177 4.43 -0.29 10.25
C GLN A 177 5.54 -0.99 11.02
N ARG A 178 5.64 -2.31 10.86
CA ARG A 178 6.70 -3.13 11.46
C ARG A 178 7.16 -4.19 10.48
N TYR A 179 8.45 -4.48 10.50
CA TYR A 179 8.95 -5.72 9.94
C TYR A 179 8.57 -6.88 10.85
N CYS A 180 7.99 -7.94 10.27
CA CYS A 180 7.75 -9.20 10.92
C CYS A 180 8.80 -10.23 10.45
N PRO A 181 9.46 -10.92 11.39
CA PRO A 181 10.43 -11.96 11.08
C PRO A 181 9.77 -13.19 10.42
N GLU A 182 10.62 -14.09 9.91
CA GLU A 182 10.24 -15.28 9.12
C GLU A 182 9.18 -16.17 9.79
N ASP A 183 9.13 -16.23 11.12
CA ASP A 183 8.08 -16.95 11.88
C ASP A 183 6.89 -16.05 12.25
N LEU A 184 6.26 -15.47 11.24
CA LEU A 184 5.08 -14.64 11.39
C LEU A 184 3.93 -15.38 12.10
N ASN A 185 3.75 -16.68 11.82
CA ASN A 185 2.67 -17.48 12.41
C ASN A 185 2.81 -17.61 13.94
N ALA A 186 4.04 -17.70 14.47
CA ALA A 186 4.23 -17.74 15.92
C ALA A 186 3.93 -16.41 16.63
N HIS A 187 4.03 -15.28 15.92
CA HIS A 187 3.98 -13.94 16.54
C HIS A 187 2.73 -13.14 16.21
N ILE A 188 1.96 -13.53 15.18
CA ILE A 188 0.87 -12.69 14.67
C ILE A 188 -0.22 -12.45 15.71
N ASP A 189 -0.63 -13.46 16.47
CA ASP A 189 -1.65 -13.29 17.51
C ASP A 189 -1.20 -12.30 18.60
N VAL A 190 0.08 -12.33 18.98
CA VAL A 190 0.66 -11.39 19.96
C VAL A 190 0.68 -9.97 19.40
N LEU A 191 1.03 -9.79 18.13
CA LEU A 191 1.02 -8.48 17.48
C LEU A 191 -0.40 -7.92 17.40
N LEU A 192 -1.38 -8.73 16.99
CA LEU A 192 -2.78 -8.32 16.93
C LEU A 192 -3.33 -7.97 18.32
N GLN A 193 -3.02 -8.76 19.34
CA GLN A 193 -3.39 -8.47 20.73
C GLN A 193 -2.78 -7.16 21.23
N ARG A 194 -1.50 -6.93 20.95
CA ARG A 194 -0.82 -5.68 21.31
C ARG A 194 -1.50 -4.48 20.67
N GLU A 195 -1.77 -4.51 19.36
CA GLU A 195 -2.42 -3.39 18.69
C GLU A 195 -3.87 -3.20 19.18
N ASN A 196 -4.58 -4.28 19.52
CA ASN A 196 -5.88 -4.20 20.17
C ASN A 196 -5.84 -3.54 21.55
N LEU A 197 -4.81 -3.82 22.37
CA LEU A 197 -4.61 -3.19 23.69
C LEU A 197 -4.26 -1.71 23.58
N LEU A 198 -3.50 -1.34 22.55
CA LEU A 198 -3.09 0.03 22.33
C LEU A 198 -4.16 0.87 21.64
N SER A 199 -5.21 0.26 21.08
CA SER A 199 -6.20 0.91 20.22
C SER A 199 -6.99 1.99 20.96
N HIS A 200 -7.22 3.12 20.28
CA HIS A 200 -8.07 4.20 20.80
C HIS A 200 -9.54 4.07 20.40
N VAL A 201 -9.84 3.07 19.57
CA VAL A 201 -11.20 2.68 19.23
C VAL A 201 -11.70 1.78 20.35
N GLU A 202 -12.80 2.18 21.01
CA GLU A 202 -13.47 1.37 22.04
C GLU A 202 -13.62 -0.08 21.55
N GLN A 203 -13.37 -1.04 22.44
CA GLN A 203 -13.48 -2.48 22.17
C GLN A 203 -14.94 -2.89 21.98
N ASP A 204 -15.64 -2.25 21.05
CA ASP A 204 -17.02 -2.51 20.78
C ASP A 204 -17.10 -3.73 19.86
N SER A 205 -16.79 -4.91 20.40
CA SER A 205 -16.86 -6.29 19.84
C SER A 205 -16.32 -6.55 18.41
N SER A 206 -15.85 -5.54 17.69
CA SER A 206 -15.49 -5.60 16.29
C SER A 206 -14.09 -6.18 16.16
N LYS A 207 -14.03 -7.43 15.70
CA LYS A 207 -12.78 -8.13 15.39
C LYS A 207 -11.92 -7.29 14.45
N MET A 208 -10.60 -7.38 14.59
CA MET A 208 -9.69 -6.73 13.64
C MET A 208 -9.86 -7.36 12.26
N VAL A 209 -9.83 -6.54 11.21
CA VAL A 209 -9.86 -7.02 9.83
C VAL A 209 -8.41 -7.18 9.34
N VAL A 210 -8.00 -8.40 9.08
CA VAL A 210 -6.64 -8.70 8.60
C VAL A 210 -6.68 -9.00 7.11
N PHE A 211 -5.89 -8.25 6.35
CA PHE A 211 -5.67 -8.49 4.93
C PHE A 211 -4.32 -9.13 4.72
N THR A 212 -4.26 -10.22 3.95
CA THR A 212 -3.00 -10.87 3.61
C THR A 212 -3.01 -11.40 2.19
N SER A 213 -1.83 -11.43 1.57
CA SER A 213 -1.60 -12.09 0.29
C SER A 213 -1.23 -13.58 0.43
N SER A 214 -0.98 -14.06 1.66
CA SER A 214 -0.59 -15.45 1.94
C SER A 214 -1.76 -16.24 2.51
N ASN A 215 -2.05 -17.40 1.93
CA ASN A 215 -3.06 -18.34 2.43
C ASN A 215 -2.58 -19.17 3.64
N ASN A 216 -1.30 -19.11 3.99
CA ASN A 216 -0.70 -19.93 5.03
C ASN A 216 -0.71 -19.28 6.42
N LEU A 217 -1.32 -18.10 6.54
CA LEU A 217 -1.39 -17.37 7.80
C LEU A 217 -2.47 -17.97 8.70
N LYS A 218 -2.06 -18.41 9.90
CA LYS A 218 -2.92 -18.96 10.93
C LYS A 218 -3.13 -17.90 12.00
N ILE A 219 -4.33 -17.34 12.08
CA ILE A 219 -4.74 -16.36 13.09
C ILE A 219 -5.91 -16.93 13.86
N SER A 220 -5.93 -16.74 15.18
CA SER A 220 -7.11 -17.10 15.97
C SER A 220 -8.35 -16.33 15.51
N HIS A 221 -9.43 -17.06 15.18
CA HIS A 221 -10.71 -16.48 14.74
C HIS A 221 -11.38 -15.59 15.80
N SER A 222 -10.97 -15.67 17.07
CA SER A 222 -11.43 -14.76 18.12
C SER A 222 -10.81 -13.36 18.00
N LEU A 223 -9.62 -13.25 17.41
CA LEU A 223 -8.86 -12.01 17.32
C LEU A 223 -9.16 -11.20 16.06
N ALA A 224 -9.39 -11.88 14.93
CA ALA A 224 -9.55 -11.22 13.64
C ALA A 224 -10.43 -11.98 12.64
N SER A 225 -11.00 -11.24 11.69
CA SER A 225 -11.46 -11.77 10.40
C SER A 225 -10.31 -11.66 9.39
N VAL A 226 -10.06 -12.74 8.63
CA VAL A 226 -8.96 -12.78 7.65
C VAL A 226 -9.52 -12.73 6.24
N HIS A 227 -9.02 -11.79 5.45
CA HIS A 227 -9.38 -11.59 4.05
C HIS A 227 -8.15 -11.73 3.17
N TYR A 228 -8.24 -12.62 2.19
CA TYR A 228 -7.15 -12.88 1.27
C TYR A 228 -7.24 -11.97 0.06
N PHE A 229 -6.32 -11.01 -0.01
CA PHE A 229 -6.16 -10.14 -1.17
C PHE A 229 -4.73 -10.21 -1.67
N THR A 230 -4.60 -10.65 -2.91
CA THR A 230 -3.42 -10.35 -3.70
C THR A 230 -3.63 -9.01 -4.39
N PRO A 231 -2.55 -8.27 -4.72
CA PRO A 231 -2.67 -7.08 -5.55
C PRO A 231 -3.47 -7.37 -6.83
N GLU A 232 -3.28 -8.54 -7.43
CA GLU A 232 -3.99 -8.97 -8.63
C GLU A 232 -5.51 -9.03 -8.44
N ASN A 233 -5.96 -9.70 -7.38
CA ASN A 233 -7.38 -9.87 -7.09
C ASN A 233 -8.05 -8.52 -6.86
N LEU A 234 -7.37 -7.62 -6.13
CA LEU A 234 -7.89 -6.27 -5.92
C LEU A 234 -8.08 -5.55 -7.26
N ILE A 235 -7.14 -5.72 -8.21
CA ILE A 235 -7.20 -5.00 -9.50
C ILE A 235 -8.31 -5.53 -10.40
N MET A 236 -8.53 -6.83 -10.40
CA MET A 236 -9.54 -7.48 -11.24
C MET A 236 -10.98 -7.27 -10.74
N HIS A 237 -11.19 -7.19 -9.43
CA HIS A 237 -12.54 -7.15 -8.86
C HIS A 237 -13.03 -5.70 -8.65
N LYS A 238 -14.01 -5.28 -9.46
CA LYS A 238 -14.69 -3.96 -9.36
C LYS A 238 -15.70 -3.83 -8.21
N LYS A 239 -15.98 -4.90 -7.47
CA LYS A 239 -17.01 -4.86 -6.42
C LYS A 239 -16.42 -4.28 -5.14
N SER A 240 -17.12 -3.31 -4.55
CA SER A 240 -16.93 -2.93 -3.15
C SER A 240 -17.10 -4.19 -2.30
N HIS A 241 -16.10 -4.51 -1.50
CA HIS A 241 -16.21 -5.63 -0.58
C HIS A 241 -16.98 -5.11 0.64
N ASP A 242 -18.17 -5.68 0.85
CA ASP A 242 -18.92 -5.42 2.07
C ASP A 242 -18.17 -6.09 3.22
N LEU A 243 -17.58 -5.27 4.08
CA LEU A 243 -16.83 -5.72 5.27
C LEU A 243 -17.75 -5.96 6.46
N THR A 244 -19.07 -5.84 6.30
CA THR A 244 -20.02 -6.18 7.38
C THR A 244 -19.87 -7.64 7.75
N VAL A 245 -19.31 -7.87 8.93
CA VAL A 245 -19.38 -9.15 9.63
C VAL A 245 -20.84 -9.33 10.06
N LYS A 246 -21.50 -10.36 9.55
CA LYS A 246 -22.75 -10.86 10.14
C LYS A 246 -22.50 -11.55 11.47
#